data_AF-A0A5C4SJY8-F1
#
_entry.id   AF-A0A5C4SJY8-F1
#
_cell.length_a   1.000
_cell.length_b   1.000
_cell.length_c   1.000
_cell.angle_alpha   90.00
_cell.angle_beta   90.00
_cell.angle_gamma   90.00
#
_symmetry.space_group_name_H-M   'P 1'
#
loop_
_entity.id
_entity.type
_entity.pdbx_description
1 polymer ?
#
loop_
_entity_poly.entity_id
_entity_poly.type
_entity_poly.pdbx_seq_one_letter_code
_entity_poly.pdbx_strand_id
1 'polypeptide(L)'
;MSDHKNTNDNLKEKANEFANEAKETASEFANNAKETFASTDNKKVLAGILGILLGGFGIHKFILGYNKEGFILLIATILTCGVASIIGFIEGIIYLTKSDADFYNTYQVGKKPWF
;
A
#
# COMPACT_ATOMS: atom_id res chain seq x y z
N MET A 1 13.18 45.36 33.02
CA MET A 1 11.87 44.66 32.89
C MET A 1 11.63 44.16 31.46
N SER A 2 12.63 44.22 30.56
CA SER A 2 12.45 44.02 29.11
C SER A 2 13.05 42.70 28.60
N ASP A 3 14.09 42.17 29.26
CA ASP A 3 14.86 41.01 28.77
C ASP A 3 14.14 39.67 28.92
N HIS A 4 13.35 39.50 29.99
CA HIS A 4 12.60 38.27 30.25
C HIS A 4 11.40 38.08 29.30
N LYS A 5 10.90 39.17 28.72
CA LYS A 5 9.78 39.19 27.76
C LYS A 5 10.22 38.98 26.30
N ASN A 6 11.52 39.08 26.02
CA ASN A 6 12.07 38.81 24.68
C ASN A 6 12.44 37.32 24.51
N THR A 7 12.93 36.70 25.59
CA THR A 7 13.39 35.31 25.59
C THR A 7 12.24 34.31 25.44
N ASN A 8 11.13 34.52 26.14
CA ASN A 8 9.92 33.69 26.03
C ASN A 8 9.24 33.81 24.67
N ASP A 9 9.26 35.00 24.05
CA ASP A 9 8.67 35.24 22.73
C ASP A 9 9.49 34.53 21.63
N ASN A 10 10.84 34.58 21.71
CA ASN A 10 11.74 33.81 20.84
C ASN A 10 11.57 32.28 20.99
N LEU A 11 11.41 31.79 22.22
CA LEU A 11 11.16 30.36 22.47
C LEU A 11 9.84 29.89 21.88
N LYS A 12 8.80 30.72 21.94
CA LYS A 12 7.50 30.43 21.33
C LYS A 12 7.58 30.42 19.82
N GLU A 13 8.34 31.32 19.21
CA GLU A 13 8.51 31.36 17.75
C GLU A 13 9.20 30.09 17.23
N LYS A 14 10.31 29.69 17.87
CA LYS A 14 11.01 28.43 17.54
C LYS A 14 10.14 27.19 17.74
N ALA A 15 9.32 27.18 18.79
CA ALA A 15 8.39 26.07 19.02
C ALA A 15 7.29 25.99 17.94
N ASN A 16 6.79 27.14 17.48
CA ASN A 16 5.80 27.18 16.39
C ASN A 16 6.42 26.80 15.05
N GLU A 17 7.65 27.23 14.77
CA GLU A 17 8.40 26.85 13.56
C GLU A 17 8.60 25.33 13.49
N PHE A 18 9.11 24.73 14.58
CA PHE A 18 9.26 23.28 14.69
C PHE A 18 7.92 22.54 14.56
N ALA A 19 6.86 23.05 15.19
CA ALA A 19 5.53 22.45 15.08
C ALA A 19 4.95 22.54 13.66
N ASN A 20 5.21 23.64 12.94
CA ASN A 20 4.78 23.80 11.56
C ASN A 20 5.56 22.89 10.62
N GLU A 21 6.88 22.77 10.78
CA GLU A 21 7.72 21.85 10.00
C GLU A 21 7.34 20.37 10.23
N ALA A 22 7.10 19.99 11.48
CA ALA A 22 6.62 18.66 11.82
C ALA A 22 5.23 18.39 11.21
N LYS A 23 4.34 19.38 11.22
CA LYS A 23 3.01 19.29 10.61
C LYS A 23 3.08 19.19 9.09
N GLU A 24 3.97 19.93 8.45
CA GLU A 24 4.20 19.90 7.00
C GLU A 24 4.70 18.51 6.58
N THR A 25 5.74 18.00 7.24
CA THR A 25 6.29 16.66 7.00
C THR A 25 5.23 15.56 7.19
N ALA A 26 4.44 15.64 8.27
CA ALA A 26 3.36 14.68 8.52
C ALA A 26 2.26 14.75 7.45
N SER A 27 1.93 15.95 6.98
CA SER A 27 0.93 16.16 5.93
C SER A 27 1.41 15.62 4.58
N GLU A 28 2.70 15.80 4.27
CA GLU A 28 3.32 15.30 3.04
C GLU A 28 3.37 13.76 3.04
N PHE A 29 3.74 13.15 4.16
CA PHE A 29 3.68 11.70 4.33
C PHE A 29 2.25 11.18 4.18
N ALA A 30 1.27 11.81 4.83
CA ALA A 30 -0.13 11.42 4.75
C ALA A 30 -0.68 11.56 3.32
N ASN A 31 -0.32 12.62 2.60
CA ASN A 31 -0.72 12.83 1.20
C ASN A 31 -0.10 11.78 0.28
N ASN A 32 1.20 11.50 0.41
CA ASN A 32 1.87 10.45 -0.37
C ASN A 32 1.28 9.06 -0.08
N ALA A 33 1.05 8.75 1.20
CA ALA A 33 0.38 7.51 1.60
C ALA A 33 -1.04 7.44 1.02
N LYS A 34 -1.81 8.53 1.08
CA LYS A 34 -3.14 8.61 0.48
C LYS A 34 -3.09 8.43 -1.05
N GLU A 35 -2.13 9.03 -1.74
CA GLU A 35 -1.99 8.81 -3.18
C GLU A 35 -1.63 7.36 -3.51
N THR A 36 -0.72 6.76 -2.73
CA THR A 36 -0.25 5.37 -2.92
C THR A 36 -1.33 4.33 -2.60
N PHE A 37 -2.11 4.55 -1.53
CA PHE A 37 -3.09 3.57 -1.01
C PHE A 37 -4.54 3.90 -1.36
N ALA A 38 -4.86 5.16 -1.65
CA ALA A 38 -6.21 5.64 -1.97
C ALA A 38 -6.36 6.18 -3.40
N SER A 39 -5.35 6.06 -4.27
CA SER A 39 -5.58 6.07 -5.71
C SER A 39 -6.46 4.88 -6.07
N THR A 40 -7.77 5.11 -6.07
CA THR A 40 -8.83 4.15 -6.43
C THR A 40 -8.55 3.50 -7.80
N ASP A 41 -7.79 4.17 -8.66
CA ASP A 41 -7.46 3.69 -10.00
C ASP A 41 -6.33 2.66 -10.02
N ASN A 42 -5.34 2.70 -9.10
CA ASN A 42 -4.20 1.76 -9.16
C ASN A 42 -4.00 0.94 -7.88
N LYS A 43 -4.55 -0.27 -7.87
CA LYS A 43 -4.46 -1.22 -6.75
C LYS A 43 -3.14 -1.99 -6.71
N LYS A 44 -2.12 -1.62 -7.50
CA LYS A 44 -0.86 -2.36 -7.64
C LYS A 44 -0.15 -2.60 -6.33
N VAL A 45 0.13 -1.52 -5.59
CA VAL A 45 0.91 -1.58 -4.35
C VAL A 45 0.16 -2.41 -3.30
N LEU A 46 -1.15 -2.16 -3.16
CA LEU A 46 -2.02 -2.90 -2.25
C LEU A 46 -2.06 -4.40 -2.59
N ALA A 47 -2.30 -4.74 -3.86
CA ALA A 47 -2.34 -6.14 -4.32
C ALA A 47 -0.97 -6.82 -4.19
N GLY A 48 0.12 -6.11 -4.45
CA GLY A 48 1.48 -6.63 -4.35
C GLY A 48 1.90 -6.96 -2.92
N ILE A 49 1.70 -6.02 -1.98
CA ILE A 49 2.00 -6.23 -0.55
C ILE A 49 1.16 -7.37 0.01
N LEU A 50 -0.14 -7.39 -0.30
CA LEU A 50 -1.02 -8.46 0.17
C LEU A 50 -0.73 -9.81 -0.49
N GLY A 51 -0.21 -9.82 -1.72
CA GLY A 51 0.28 -11.04 -2.36
C GLY A 51 1.50 -11.60 -1.64
N ILE A 52 2.42 -10.75 -1.18
CA ILE A 52 3.60 -11.18 -0.43
C ILE A 52 3.24 -11.69 0.97
N LEU A 53 2.46 -10.90 1.73
CA LEU A 53 2.17 -11.21 3.13
C LEU A 53 1.06 -12.24 3.31
N LEU A 54 0.05 -12.19 2.44
CA LEU A 54 -1.19 -12.96 2.56
C LEU A 54 -1.57 -13.69 1.26
N GLY A 55 -0.59 -13.91 0.36
CA GLY A 55 -0.83 -14.53 -0.95
C GLY A 55 -1.36 -15.95 -0.87
N GLY A 56 -0.98 -16.72 0.16
CA GLY A 56 -1.52 -18.06 0.39
C GLY A 56 -3.02 -18.11 0.63
N PHE A 57 -3.60 -17.02 1.15
CA PHE A 57 -5.05 -16.88 1.33
C PHE A 57 -5.76 -16.33 0.09
N GLY A 58 -5.01 -15.90 -0.93
CA GLY A 58 -5.56 -15.30 -2.15
C GLY A 58 -6.16 -13.90 -1.98
N ILE A 59 -5.87 -13.20 -0.87
CA ILE A 59 -6.46 -11.90 -0.52
C ILE A 59 -6.22 -10.84 -1.61
N HIS A 60 -5.05 -10.85 -2.23
CA HIS A 60 -4.68 -9.97 -3.33
C HIS A 60 -5.61 -10.13 -4.56
N LYS A 61 -6.17 -11.33 -4.79
CA LYS A 61 -7.10 -11.60 -5.89
C LYS A 61 -8.49 -11.01 -5.65
N PHE A 62 -8.98 -11.04 -4.41
CA PHE A 62 -10.28 -10.47 -4.06
C PHE A 62 -10.33 -8.94 -4.27
N ILE A 63 -9.22 -8.25 -4.03
CA ILE A 63 -9.10 -6.79 -4.21
C ILE A 63 -9.17 -6.38 -5.68
N LEU A 64 -8.68 -7.24 -6.57
CA LEU A 64 -8.78 -7.07 -8.02
C LEU A 64 -10.14 -7.52 -8.58
N GLY A 65 -11.00 -8.10 -7.74
CA GLY A 65 -12.33 -8.59 -8.10
C GLY A 65 -12.34 -10.03 -8.64
N TYR A 66 -11.24 -10.77 -8.49
CA TYR A 66 -11.10 -12.17 -8.90
C TYR A 66 -11.56 -13.12 -7.80
N ASN A 67 -12.83 -13.00 -7.40
CA ASN A 67 -13.38 -13.73 -6.26
C ASN A 67 -13.33 -15.27 -6.46
N LYS A 68 -13.52 -15.74 -7.71
CA LYS A 68 -13.49 -17.18 -8.02
C LYS A 68 -12.07 -17.73 -7.87
N GLU A 69 -11.09 -16.99 -8.36
CA GLU A 69 -9.68 -17.39 -8.38
C GLU A 69 -9.05 -17.26 -7.00
N GLY A 70 -9.47 -16.27 -6.21
CA GLY A 70 -9.16 -16.19 -4.78
C GLY A 70 -9.62 -17.44 -4.03
N PHE A 71 -10.85 -17.91 -4.28
CA PHE A 71 -11.36 -19.16 -3.70
C PHE A 71 -10.60 -20.39 -4.19
N ILE A 72 -10.29 -20.49 -5.49
CA ILE A 72 -9.50 -21.59 -6.04
C ILE A 72 -8.13 -21.64 -5.36
N LEU A 73 -7.45 -20.49 -5.23
CA LEU A 73 -6.15 -20.43 -4.57
C LEU A 73 -6.24 -20.84 -3.10
N LEU A 74 -7.25 -20.35 -2.38
CA LEU A 74 -7.47 -20.71 -0.97
C LEU A 74 -7.68 -22.21 -0.80
N ILE A 75 -8.56 -22.82 -1.60
CA ILE A 75 -8.81 -24.27 -1.57
C ILE A 75 -7.55 -25.04 -1.95
N ALA A 76 -6.84 -24.62 -3.00
CA ALA A 76 -5.58 -25.25 -3.42
C ALA A 76 -4.53 -25.18 -2.30
N THR A 77 -4.39 -24.04 -1.61
CA THR A 77 -3.48 -23.89 -0.47
C THR A 77 -3.86 -24.84 0.66
N ILE A 78 -5.14 -25.01 0.97
CA ILE A 78 -5.59 -25.96 2.00
C ILE A 78 -5.29 -27.41 1.58
N LEU A 79 -5.64 -27.80 0.35
CA LEU A 79 -5.44 -29.16 -0.17
C LEU A 79 -3.96 -29.54 -0.30
N THR A 80 -3.11 -28.57 -0.58
CA THR A 80 -1.66 -28.76 -0.73
C THR A 80 -0.88 -28.46 0.55
N CYS A 81 -1.55 -28.33 1.70
CA CYS A 81 -0.93 -28.02 3.00
C CYS A 81 0.01 -26.80 2.95
N GLY A 82 -0.39 -25.75 2.23
CA GLY A 82 0.34 -24.50 2.13
C GLY A 82 1.25 -24.38 0.90
N VAL A 83 1.51 -25.44 0.13
CA VAL A 83 2.44 -25.36 -1.01
C VAL A 83 1.96 -24.39 -2.09
N ALA A 84 0.65 -24.32 -2.35
CA ALA A 84 0.10 -23.37 -3.31
C ALA A 84 0.26 -21.89 -2.89
N SER A 85 0.67 -21.60 -1.65
CA SER A 85 0.94 -20.22 -1.20
C SER A 85 2.07 -19.53 -1.95
N ILE A 86 2.99 -20.32 -2.51
CA ILE A 86 4.08 -19.84 -3.36
C ILE A 86 3.55 -19.11 -4.59
N ILE A 87 2.39 -19.52 -5.12
CA ILE A 87 1.76 -18.86 -6.28
C ILE A 87 1.38 -17.42 -5.93
N GLY A 88 0.71 -17.22 -4.79
CA GLY A 88 0.32 -15.89 -4.33
C GLY A 88 1.52 -15.00 -4.00
N PHE A 89 2.58 -15.58 -3.43
CA PHE A 89 3.84 -14.87 -3.17
C PHE A 89 4.50 -14.39 -4.46
N ILE A 90 4.63 -15.26 -5.47
CA ILE A 90 5.19 -14.90 -6.78
C ILE A 90 4.35 -13.81 -7.45
N GLU A 91 3.02 -13.93 -7.43
CA GLU A 91 2.14 -12.89 -7.96
C GLU A 91 2.32 -11.54 -7.25
N GLY A 92 2.52 -11.54 -5.93
CA GLY A 92 2.83 -10.32 -5.18
C GLY A 92 4.09 -9.62 -5.69
N ILE A 93 5.15 -10.37 -5.97
CA ILE A 93 6.39 -9.84 -6.57
C ILE A 93 6.15 -9.34 -8.00
N ILE A 94 5.41 -10.08 -8.82
CA ILE A 94 5.08 -9.68 -10.21
C ILE A 94 4.32 -8.35 -10.21
N TYR A 95 3.37 -8.16 -9.28
CA TYR A 95 2.60 -6.93 -9.20
C TYR A 95 3.48 -5.74 -8.83
N LEU A 96 4.39 -5.88 -7.85
CA LEU A 96 5.30 -4.81 -7.44
C LEU A 96 6.37 -4.48 -8.49
N THR A 97 6.75 -5.45 -9.31
CA THR A 97 7.79 -5.27 -10.35
C THR A 97 7.23 -4.75 -11.68
N LYS A 98 5.90 -4.66 -11.83
CA LYS A 98 5.26 -4.06 -13.00
C LYS A 98 5.15 -2.54 -12.91
N SER A 99 5.16 -1.89 -14.07
CA SER A 99 4.78 -0.48 -14.18
C SER A 99 3.30 -0.30 -13.81
N ASP A 100 2.92 0.87 -13.32
CA ASP A 100 1.54 1.18 -12.94
C ASP A 100 0.55 1.02 -14.10
N ALA A 101 0.94 1.49 -15.29
CA ALA A 101 0.13 1.38 -16.51
C ALA A 101 -0.03 -0.09 -16.94
N ASP A 102 1.04 -0.87 -16.92
CA ASP A 102 0.98 -2.29 -17.30
C ASP A 102 0.14 -3.09 -16.31
N PHE A 103 0.29 -2.82 -15.02
CA PHE A 103 -0.52 -3.47 -13.99
C PHE A 103 -2.01 -3.15 -14.19
N TYR A 104 -2.35 -1.87 -14.36
CA TYR A 104 -3.71 -1.43 -14.56
C TYR A 104 -4.36 -2.09 -15.78
N ASN A 105 -3.68 -2.02 -16.93
CA ASN A 105 -4.20 -2.59 -18.18
C ASN A 105 -4.30 -4.12 -18.11
N THR A 106 -3.38 -4.81 -17.43
CA THR A 106 -3.37 -6.27 -17.36
C THR A 106 -4.37 -6.83 -16.35
N TYR A 107 -4.37 -6.31 -15.12
CA TYR A 107 -5.08 -6.93 -13.99
C TYR A 107 -6.33 -6.17 -13.55
N GLN A 108 -6.50 -4.91 -13.94
CA GLN A 108 -7.74 -4.19 -13.61
C GLN A 108 -8.68 -4.14 -14.81
N VAL A 109 -8.17 -3.74 -15.98
CA VAL A 109 -8.95 -3.64 -17.23
C VAL A 109 -9.02 -5.00 -17.93
N GLY A 110 -7.87 -5.60 -18.23
CA GLY A 110 -7.76 -6.86 -18.96
C GLY A 110 -8.18 -8.10 -18.17
N LYS A 111 -8.43 -7.94 -16.86
CA LYS A 111 -8.91 -8.99 -15.95
C LYS A 111 -8.13 -10.31 -16.05
N LYS A 112 -6.80 -10.25 -16.21
CA LYS A 112 -5.91 -11.42 -16.20
C LYS A 112 -5.83 -12.02 -14.79
N PRO A 113 -6.41 -13.20 -14.51
CA PRO A 113 -6.55 -13.68 -13.14
C PRO A 113 -5.31 -14.36 -12.56
N TRP A 114 -4.39 -14.85 -13.40
CA TRP A 114 -3.19 -15.58 -13.01
C TRP A 114 -1.98 -15.08 -13.81
N PHE A 115 -0.83 -14.95 -13.10
CA PHE A 115 0.48 -14.48 -13.60
C PHE A 115 0.39 -13.50 -14.77
#